data_AF-A0A379IGD2-F1
#
_entry.id   AF-A0A379IGD2-F1
#
_cell.length_a   1.000
_cell.length_b   1.000
_cell.length_c   1.000
_cell.angle_alpha   90.00
_cell.angle_beta   90.00
_cell.angle_gamma   90.00
#
_symmetry.space_group_name_H-M   'P 1'
#
loop_
_entity.id
_entity.type
_entity.pdbx_description
1 polymer ?
#
loop_
_entity_poly.entity_id
_entity_poly.type
_entity_poly.pdbx_seq_one_letter_code
_entity_poly.pdbx_strand_id
1 'polypeptide(L)'
;MTLYESILLEVRNSSLSEPFEIQELTSERRRVMCSIEQKLVEKFRIGFEFFMETTIRTAIANYAQDEQTGAGGFNVEQGAEAKYLRVKPGVYKVKVLKRTE
;
A
#
# COMPACT_ATOMS: atom_id res chain seq x y z
N MET A 1 12.17 6.46 -0.40
CA MET A 1 11.46 6.22 0.87
C MET A 1 10.48 5.10 0.58
N THR A 2 10.40 4.04 1.37
CA THR A 2 9.59 2.88 0.99
C THR A 2 8.10 3.22 0.91
N LEU A 3 7.33 2.52 0.06
CA LEU A 3 5.87 2.64 -0.01
C LEU A 3 5.20 2.56 1.38
N TYR A 4 5.77 1.75 2.28
CA TYR A 4 5.33 1.64 3.67
C TYR A 4 5.50 2.92 4.47
N GLU A 5 6.64 3.58 4.37
CA GLU A 5 6.90 4.86 5.04
C GLU A 5 5.98 5.97 4.50
N SER A 6 5.73 5.99 3.18
CA SER A 6 4.74 6.89 2.57
C SER A 6 3.34 6.72 3.17
N ILE A 7 2.83 5.48 3.18
CA ILE A 7 1.48 5.18 3.68
C ILE A 7 1.38 5.48 5.18
N LEU A 8 2.41 5.11 5.96
CA LEU A 8 2.46 5.40 7.39
C LEU A 8 2.40 6.91 7.68
N LEU A 9 3.11 7.74 6.90
CA LEU A 9 3.05 9.20 7.02
C LEU A 9 1.67 9.74 6.66
N GLU A 10 1.04 9.24 5.61
CA GLU A 10 -0.31 9.68 5.21
C GLU A 10 -1.37 9.35 6.25
N VAL A 11 -1.32 8.15 6.83
CA VAL A 11 -2.19 7.75 7.95
C VAL A 11 -1.98 8.67 9.15
N ARG A 12 -0.72 8.91 9.55
CA ARG A 12 -0.40 9.80 10.69
C ARG A 12 -0.89 11.24 10.48
N ASN A 13 -0.89 11.72 9.23
CA ASN A 13 -1.36 13.05 8.87
C ASN A 13 -2.86 13.10 8.55
N SER A 14 -3.61 12.00 8.74
CA SER A 14 -5.04 11.89 8.41
C SER A 14 -5.37 12.13 6.93
N SER A 15 -4.38 11.99 6.04
CA SER A 15 -4.57 12.01 4.57
C SER A 15 -5.06 10.68 4.02
N LEU A 16 -4.97 9.62 4.83
CA LEU A 16 -5.47 8.28 4.56
C LEU A 16 -6.15 7.77 5.84
N SER A 17 -7.25 7.03 5.70
CA SER A 17 -7.98 6.44 6.83
C SER A 17 -7.16 5.34 7.53
N GLU A 18 -7.55 4.94 8.74
CA GLU A 18 -6.96 3.77 9.44
C GLU A 18 -8.08 2.97 10.13
N PRO A 19 -8.46 1.79 9.59
CA PRO A 19 -7.93 1.16 8.37
C PRO A 19 -8.30 1.94 7.09
N PHE A 20 -7.55 1.72 6.01
CA PHE A 20 -7.81 2.33 4.70
C PHE A 20 -8.29 1.32 3.66
N GLU A 21 -9.11 1.79 2.74
CA GLU A 21 -9.50 1.05 1.56
C GLU A 21 -8.49 1.27 0.42
N ILE A 22 -8.25 0.24 -0.36
CA ILE A 22 -7.38 0.30 -1.54
C ILE A 22 -7.85 1.37 -2.54
N GLN A 23 -9.16 1.64 -2.58
CA GLN A 23 -9.77 2.66 -3.42
C GLN A 23 -9.32 4.08 -3.04
N GLU A 24 -8.95 4.30 -1.78
CA GLU A 24 -8.40 5.59 -1.33
C GLU A 24 -7.04 5.86 -2.00
N LEU A 25 -6.23 4.81 -2.22
CA LEU A 25 -4.93 4.88 -2.90
C LEU A 25 -5.07 5.01 -4.42
N THR A 26 -6.14 4.44 -5.01
CA THR A 26 -6.43 4.50 -6.45
C THR A 26 -7.47 5.57 -6.82
N SER A 27 -7.66 6.59 -5.97
CA SER A 27 -8.64 7.64 -6.22
C SER A 27 -8.17 8.61 -7.32
N GLU A 28 -9.11 9.21 -8.05
CA GLU A 28 -8.81 10.20 -9.11
C GLU A 28 -7.95 11.37 -8.60
N ARG A 29 -8.12 11.76 -7.33
CA ARG A 29 -7.30 12.82 -6.69
C ARG A 29 -5.81 12.48 -6.62
N ARG A 30 -5.47 11.20 -6.66
CA ARG A 30 -4.09 10.70 -6.60
C ARG A 30 -3.55 10.32 -7.98
N ARG A 31 -4.39 10.27 -9.01
CA ARG A 31 -4.01 9.89 -10.37
C ARG A 31 -3.13 10.98 -10.99
N VAL A 32 -2.04 10.54 -11.61
CA VAL A 32 -1.10 11.41 -12.33
C VAL A 32 -0.64 10.73 -13.62
N MET A 33 -0.29 11.54 -14.61
CA MET A 33 0.35 11.07 -15.83
C MET A 33 1.86 11.31 -15.73
N CYS A 34 2.66 10.24 -15.76
CA CYS A 34 4.11 10.33 -15.76
C CYS A 34 4.65 10.07 -17.17
N SER A 35 5.60 10.89 -17.62
CA SER A 35 6.36 10.60 -18.85
C SER A 35 7.53 9.69 -18.51
N ILE A 36 7.53 8.48 -19.08
CA ILE A 36 8.57 7.45 -18.91
C ILE A 36 8.95 6.98 -20.30
N GLU A 37 10.23 7.10 -20.66
CA GLU A 37 10.74 6.64 -21.96
C GLU A 37 9.90 7.14 -23.15
N GLN A 38 9.50 8.42 -23.10
CA GLN A 38 8.67 9.09 -24.12
C GLN A 38 7.23 8.54 -24.23
N LYS A 39 6.78 7.71 -23.27
CA LYS A 39 5.39 7.24 -23.14
C LYS A 39 4.73 7.86 -21.91
N LEU A 40 3.48 8.26 -22.07
CA LEU A 40 2.63 8.68 -20.96
C LEU A 40 2.08 7.44 -20.27
N VAL A 41 2.39 7.29 -18.99
CA VAL A 41 1.97 6.17 -18.16
C VAL A 41 1.17 6.69 -16.98
N GLU A 42 0.02 6.10 -16.74
CA GLU A 42 -0.82 6.40 -15.59
C GLU A 42 -0.22 5.82 -14.31
N LYS A 43 -0.16 6.65 -13.27
CA LYS A 43 0.29 6.27 -11.93
C LYS A 43 -0.56 6.95 -10.86
N PHE A 44 -0.46 6.45 -9.63
CA PHE A 44 -1.10 6.99 -8.45
C PHE A 44 -0.05 7.48 -7.47
N ARG A 45 -0.23 8.70 -6.98
CA ARG A 45 0.62 9.32 -5.97
C ARG A 45 0.29 8.78 -4.58
N ILE A 46 1.30 8.20 -3.95
CA ILE A 46 1.25 7.72 -2.56
C ILE A 46 2.48 8.25 -1.82
N GLY A 47 2.24 9.15 -0.87
CA GLY A 47 3.24 9.97 -0.21
C GLY A 47 3.99 10.85 -1.22
N PHE A 48 5.27 10.54 -1.41
CA PHE A 48 6.16 11.23 -2.34
C PHE A 48 6.50 10.39 -3.59
N GLU A 49 5.91 9.21 -3.77
CA GLU A 49 6.19 8.30 -4.88
C GLU A 49 4.96 8.02 -5.76
N PHE A 50 5.19 7.43 -6.94
CA PHE A 50 4.19 7.18 -7.98
C PHE A 50 4.16 5.70 -8.40
N PHE A 51 2.99 5.05 -8.28
CA PHE A 51 2.81 3.60 -8.47
C PHE A 51 1.76 3.27 -9.53
N MET A 52 1.91 2.15 -10.25
CA MET A 52 0.86 1.68 -11.18
C MET A 52 -0.31 1.07 -10.41
N GLU A 53 -1.53 1.14 -10.96
CA GLU A 53 -2.72 0.54 -10.35
C GLU A 53 -2.57 -0.96 -10.13
N THR A 54 -1.95 -1.66 -11.08
CA THR A 54 -1.70 -3.10 -11.03
C THR A 54 -0.82 -3.49 -9.85
N THR A 55 0.14 -2.63 -9.47
CA THR A 55 0.97 -2.81 -8.28
C THR A 55 0.16 -2.68 -6.99
N ILE A 56 -0.91 -1.89 -7.02
CA ILE A 56 -1.78 -1.63 -5.87
C ILE A 56 -2.82 -2.76 -5.72
N ARG A 57 -3.42 -3.21 -6.82
CA ARG A 57 -4.61 -4.10 -6.86
C ARG A 57 -4.39 -5.61 -6.84
N THR A 58 -3.16 -6.10 -6.72
CA THR A 58 -2.94 -7.57 -6.72
C THR A 58 -3.74 -8.26 -5.60
N ALA A 59 -3.93 -9.59 -5.71
CA ALA A 59 -4.24 -10.42 -4.55
C ALA A 59 -3.29 -10.06 -3.38
N ILE A 60 -3.68 -10.38 -2.13
CA ILE A 60 -3.06 -9.93 -0.85
C ILE A 60 -1.73 -9.19 -1.09
N ALA A 61 -1.73 -7.86 -0.92
CA ALA A 61 -0.57 -7.03 -1.27
C ALA A 61 0.75 -7.64 -0.80
N ASN A 62 1.83 -7.56 -1.58
CA ASN A 62 3.05 -8.36 -1.37
C ASN A 62 3.60 -8.38 0.07
N TYR A 63 3.47 -7.27 0.81
CA TYR A 63 3.90 -7.14 2.21
C TYR A 63 2.74 -7.17 3.22
N ALA A 64 1.58 -7.69 2.84
CA ALA A 64 0.41 -7.82 3.70
C ALA A 64 0.23 -9.26 4.18
N GLN A 65 -0.37 -9.40 5.36
CA GLN A 65 -0.89 -10.66 5.87
C GLN A 65 -2.40 -10.54 6.04
N ASP A 66 -3.14 -11.54 5.60
CA ASP A 66 -4.59 -11.62 5.79
C ASP A 66 -4.91 -12.04 7.23
N GLU A 67 -5.68 -11.21 7.93
CA GLU A 67 -5.97 -11.41 9.36
C GLU A 67 -6.80 -12.66 9.61
N GLN A 68 -7.70 -13.00 8.67
CA GLN A 68 -8.66 -14.08 8.84
C GLN A 68 -8.06 -15.44 8.47
N THR A 69 -7.31 -15.47 7.36
CA THR A 69 -6.78 -16.72 6.79
C THR A 69 -5.32 -16.96 7.17
N GLY A 70 -4.61 -15.93 7.63
CA GLY A 70 -3.17 -15.97 7.86
C GLY A 70 -2.33 -15.94 6.57
N ALA A 71 -2.96 -15.94 5.39
CA ALA A 71 -2.27 -15.96 4.11
C ALA A 71 -1.40 -14.70 3.90
N GLY A 72 -0.20 -14.89 3.39
CA GLY A 72 0.73 -13.80 3.09
C GLY A 72 0.58 -13.31 1.66
N GLY A 73 0.96 -12.07 1.40
CA GLY A 73 1.33 -11.65 0.04
C GLY A 73 2.67 -12.28 -0.37
N PHE A 74 3.00 -12.18 -1.66
CA PHE A 74 4.18 -12.82 -2.26
C PHE A 74 5.48 -12.66 -1.43
N ASN A 75 5.80 -11.46 -0.92
CA ASN A 75 7.04 -11.28 -0.15
C ASN A 75 6.93 -11.87 1.27
N VAL A 76 5.76 -11.82 1.90
CA VAL A 76 5.52 -12.43 3.22
C VAL A 76 5.64 -13.95 3.13
N GLU A 77 5.11 -14.56 2.08
CA GLU A 77 5.26 -16.01 1.81
C GLU A 77 6.72 -16.40 1.59
N GLN A 78 7.57 -15.48 1.11
CA GLN A 78 9.02 -15.66 0.97
C GLN A 78 9.80 -15.32 2.26
N GLY A 79 9.11 -15.09 3.39
CA GLY A 79 9.71 -14.86 4.70
C GLY A 79 9.97 -13.40 5.07
N ALA A 80 9.52 -12.43 4.26
CA ALA A 80 9.60 -11.02 4.64
C ALA A 80 8.61 -10.67 5.77
N GLU A 81 8.96 -9.70 6.60
CA GLU A 81 8.05 -9.21 7.63
C GLU A 81 6.82 -8.52 7.00
N ALA A 82 5.63 -8.91 7.47
CA ALA A 82 4.38 -8.28 7.07
C ALA A 82 4.31 -6.83 7.59
N LYS A 83 4.13 -5.89 6.67
CA LYS A 83 4.02 -4.45 6.93
C LYS A 83 2.56 -3.99 7.03
N TYR A 84 1.64 -4.74 6.45
CA TYR A 84 0.21 -4.44 6.47
C TYR A 84 -0.58 -5.65 6.96
N LEU A 85 -1.75 -5.38 7.54
CA LEU A 85 -2.73 -6.38 7.90
C LEU A 85 -3.97 -6.16 7.03
N ARG A 86 -4.38 -7.16 6.25
CA ARG A 86 -5.61 -7.13 5.49
C ARG A 86 -6.75 -7.65 6.37
N VAL A 87 -7.62 -6.75 6.79
CA VAL A 87 -8.71 -7.05 7.73
C VAL A 87 -9.98 -7.56 7.02
N LYS A 88 -10.15 -7.17 5.76
CA LYS A 88 -11.16 -7.69 4.82
C LYS A 88 -10.71 -7.44 3.38
N PRO A 89 -11.35 -8.01 2.35
CA PRO A 89 -10.99 -7.75 0.95
C PRO A 89 -10.92 -6.25 0.63
N GLY A 90 -9.75 -5.82 0.13
CA GLY A 90 -9.51 -4.43 -0.25
C GLY A 90 -9.29 -3.44 0.89
N VAL A 91 -9.27 -3.88 2.15
CA VAL A 91 -9.09 -2.99 3.32
C VAL A 91 -7.91 -3.44 4.16
N TYR A 92 -7.04 -2.48 4.43
CA TYR A 92 -5.74 -2.70 5.03
C TYR A 92 -5.52 -1.77 6.23
N LYS A 93 -4.75 -2.28 7.18
CA LYS A 93 -4.24 -1.59 8.34
C LYS A 93 -2.72 -1.60 8.31
N VAL A 94 -2.09 -0.52 8.71
CA VAL A 94 -0.64 -0.52 8.88
C VAL A 94 -0.26 -1.35 10.11
N LYS A 95 0.62 -2.35 9.92
CA LYS A 95 1.18 -3.09 11.07
C LYS A 95 2.21 -2.16 11.70
N VAL A 96 1.89 -1.66 12.89
CA VAL A 96 2.82 -0.82 13.66
C VAL A 96 4.00 -1.71 14.04
N LEU A 97 5.17 -1.44 13.45
CA LEU A 97 6.42 -2.01 13.95
C LEU A 97 6.54 -1.58 15.41
N LYS A 98 6.57 -2.55 16.33
CA LYS A 98 6.95 -2.25 17.71
C LYS A 98 8.31 -1.57 17.63
N ARG A 99 8.40 -0.30 18.04
CA ARG A 99 9.68 0.30 18.39
C ARG A 99 10.22 -0.58 19.51
N THR A 100 11.30 -1.31 19.25
CA THR A 100 12.17 -1.77 20.33
C THR A 100 12.73 -0.48 20.94
N GLU A 101 12.23 -0.14 22.12
CA GLU A 101 12.78 0.92 22.97
C GLU A 101 14.19 0.57 23.43
#